data_AF-A0A842R604-F1
#
_entry.id   AF-A0A842R604-F1
#
_cell.length_a   1.000
_cell.length_b   1.000
_cell.length_c   1.000
_cell.angle_alpha   90.00
_cell.angle_beta   90.00
_cell.angle_gamma   90.00
#
_symmetry.space_group_name_H-M   'P 1'
#
loop_
_entity.id
_entity.type
_entity.pdbx_description
1 polymer ?
#
loop_
_entity_poly.entity_id
_entity_poly.type
_entity_poly.pdbx_seq_one_letter_code
_entity_poly.pdbx_strand_id
1 'polypeptide(L)'
;MAELDFIMHQLYPDHQFNYGKTIVKGLIWGNVIDVDPVEVISRLKDFINTMDFKLQFILKLVPIQEVLETNLQELSAFIQENMEKIGPSESFKIVVRKRRVNLHSIDIIDEIAKDINRNVDLDNPDKIIRLEIIGKYTGISILEKGQIFSLGRKIF
;
A
#
# COMPACT_ATOMS: atom_id res chain seq x y z
N MET A 1 18.10 -2.38 -1.02
CA MET A 1 18.17 -3.37 -2.12
C MET A 1 18.63 -4.70 -1.54
N ALA A 2 19.88 -4.84 -1.08
CA ALA A 2 20.36 -6.08 -0.46
C ALA A 2 19.51 -6.60 0.72
N GLU A 3 19.07 -5.71 1.63
CA GLU A 3 18.18 -6.13 2.73
C GLU A 3 16.81 -6.62 2.25
N LEU A 4 16.21 -5.97 1.24
CA LEU A 4 14.92 -6.40 0.68
C LEU A 4 15.07 -7.78 0.03
N ASP A 5 16.12 -7.95 -0.78
CA ASP A 5 16.46 -9.19 -1.46
C ASP A 5 16.64 -10.34 -0.46
N PHE A 6 17.42 -10.11 0.60
CA PHE A 6 17.60 -11.08 1.69
C PHE A 6 16.26 -11.49 2.30
N ILE A 7 15.41 -10.53 2.68
CA ILE A 7 14.11 -10.82 3.31
C ILE A 7 13.22 -11.60 2.36
N MET A 8 13.13 -11.22 1.08
CA MET A 8 12.26 -11.91 0.13
C MET A 8 12.65 -13.38 -0.03
N HIS A 9 13.94 -13.69 -0.11
CA HIS A 9 14.41 -15.08 -0.15
C HIS A 9 14.13 -15.86 1.14
N GLN A 10 14.14 -15.20 2.31
CA GLN A 10 13.77 -15.87 3.56
C GLN A 10 12.27 -16.16 3.64
N LEU A 11 11.43 -15.25 3.15
CA LEU A 11 9.97 -15.38 3.22
C LEU A 11 9.38 -16.27 2.11
N TYR A 12 10.00 -16.26 0.94
CA TYR A 12 9.52 -16.90 -0.28
C TYR A 12 10.68 -17.52 -1.09
N PRO A 13 11.35 -18.56 -0.57
CA PRO A 13 12.57 -19.12 -1.18
C PRO A 13 12.37 -19.65 -2.61
N ASP A 14 11.16 -20.15 -2.91
CA ASP A 14 10.83 -20.77 -4.20
C ASP A 14 10.10 -19.82 -5.17
N HIS A 15 9.91 -18.54 -4.80
CA HIS A 15 9.18 -17.59 -5.64
C HIS A 15 10.14 -16.68 -6.41
N GLN A 16 9.71 -16.29 -7.61
CA GLN A 16 10.35 -15.21 -8.34
C GLN A 16 9.98 -13.88 -7.70
N PHE A 17 10.96 -13.00 -7.55
CA PHE A 17 10.72 -11.66 -7.04
C PHE A 17 11.47 -10.64 -7.90
N ASN A 18 10.81 -9.52 -8.15
CA ASN A 18 11.34 -8.38 -8.89
C ASN A 18 11.39 -7.18 -7.98
N TYR A 19 12.43 -6.38 -8.08
CA TYR A 19 12.55 -5.17 -7.28
C TYR A 19 13.39 -4.12 -7.99
N GLY A 20 13.16 -2.85 -7.65
CA GLY A 20 13.78 -1.75 -8.35
C GLY A 20 13.77 -0.44 -7.57
N LYS A 21 14.53 0.53 -8.08
CA LYS A 21 14.48 1.89 -7.58
C LYS A 21 13.30 2.61 -8.24
N THR A 22 12.64 3.47 -7.49
CA THR A 22 11.73 4.46 -8.08
C THR A 22 12.51 5.71 -8.48
N ILE A 23 11.86 6.64 -9.17
CA ILE A 23 12.42 7.96 -9.44
C ILE A 23 12.73 8.73 -8.13
N VAL A 24 12.04 8.41 -7.02
CA VAL A 24 12.20 9.06 -5.72
C VAL A 24 13.32 8.40 -4.92
N LYS A 25 14.31 9.20 -4.51
CA LYS A 25 15.42 8.73 -3.66
C LYS A 25 14.88 8.19 -2.33
N GLY A 26 15.37 7.01 -1.93
CA GLY A 26 14.95 6.35 -0.70
C GLY A 26 13.64 5.56 -0.80
N LEU A 27 13.02 5.51 -1.99
CA LEU A 27 11.84 4.70 -2.25
C LEU A 27 12.15 3.66 -3.32
N ILE A 28 11.91 2.41 -2.97
CA ILE A 28 12.09 1.23 -3.82
C ILE A 28 10.75 0.52 -3.97
N TRP A 29 10.61 -0.27 -5.02
CA TRP A 29 9.48 -1.15 -5.23
C TRP A 29 9.97 -2.60 -5.25
N GLY A 30 9.09 -3.52 -4.87
CA GLY A 30 9.33 -4.95 -4.88
C GLY A 30 8.02 -5.69 -5.10
N ASN A 31 8.07 -6.80 -5.83
CA ASN A 31 6.95 -7.68 -6.13
C ASN A 31 7.42 -9.13 -6.01
N VAL A 32 6.64 -9.97 -5.34
CA VAL A 32 6.79 -11.42 -5.35
C VAL A 32 5.68 -11.95 -6.26
N ILE A 33 6.07 -12.67 -7.32
CA ILE A 33 5.12 -13.13 -8.33
C ILE A 33 4.09 -14.08 -7.70
N ASP A 34 2.82 -13.90 -8.06
CA ASP A 34 1.66 -14.68 -7.61
C ASP A 34 1.42 -14.69 -6.09
N VAL A 35 1.85 -13.65 -5.38
CA VAL A 35 1.65 -13.50 -3.93
C VAL A 35 0.90 -12.21 -3.62
N ASP A 36 -0.10 -12.28 -2.75
CA ASP A 36 -0.78 -11.08 -2.24
C ASP A 36 0.24 -10.23 -1.44
N PRO A 37 0.47 -8.97 -1.82
CA PRO A 37 1.39 -8.08 -1.08
C PRO A 37 0.99 -7.88 0.39
N VAL A 38 -0.29 -8.04 0.75
CA VAL A 38 -0.73 -8.02 2.15
C VAL A 38 -0.19 -9.22 2.93
N GLU A 39 -0.14 -10.40 2.29
CA GLU A 39 0.45 -11.61 2.87
C GLU A 39 1.95 -11.41 3.15
N VAL A 40 2.66 -10.74 2.23
CA VAL A 40 4.09 -10.41 2.41
C VAL A 40 4.30 -9.61 3.71
N ILE A 41 3.41 -8.65 3.99
CA ILE A 41 3.48 -7.86 5.23
C ILE A 41 3.22 -8.74 6.46
N SER A 42 2.26 -9.66 6.40
CA SER A 42 1.98 -10.58 7.50
C SER A 42 3.19 -11.46 7.79
N ARG A 43 3.71 -12.16 6.76
CA ARG A 43 4.87 -13.05 6.92
C ARG A 43 6.12 -12.32 7.39
N LEU A 44 6.34 -11.10 6.91
CA LEU A 44 7.45 -10.27 7.38
C LEU A 44 7.36 -9.99 8.89
N LYS A 45 6.16 -9.63 9.37
CA LYS A 45 5.96 -9.36 10.80
C LYS A 45 6.23 -10.60 11.63
N ASP A 46 5.74 -11.75 11.18
CA ASP A 46 5.97 -13.03 11.86
C ASP A 46 7.44 -13.40 11.87
N PHE A 47 8.14 -13.22 10.75
CA PHE A 47 9.58 -13.47 10.63
C PHE A 47 10.40 -12.59 11.58
N ILE A 48 10.13 -11.28 11.62
CA ILE A 48 10.80 -10.34 12.52
C ILE A 48 10.58 -10.72 13.99
N ASN A 49 9.34 -11.06 14.35
CA ASN A 49 8.99 -11.42 15.72
C ASN A 49 9.59 -12.77 16.15
N THR A 50 9.66 -13.74 15.24
CA THR A 50 10.09 -15.12 15.55
C THR A 50 11.62 -15.25 15.56
N MET A 51 12.31 -14.56 14.65
CA MET A 51 13.75 -14.70 14.46
C MET A 51 14.57 -13.63 15.21
N ASP A 52 13.92 -12.73 15.97
CA ASP A 52 14.53 -11.50 16.52
C ASP A 52 15.31 -10.70 15.45
N PHE A 53 14.83 -10.75 14.20
CA PHE A 53 15.52 -10.14 13.08
C PHE A 53 15.25 -8.63 13.06
N LYS A 54 16.31 -7.83 12.99
CA LYS A 54 16.22 -6.37 13.01
C LYS A 54 16.47 -5.78 11.63
N LEU A 55 15.45 -5.13 11.08
CA LEU A 55 15.60 -4.30 9.89
C LEU A 55 16.48 -3.09 10.21
N GLN A 56 17.48 -2.88 9.36
CA GLN A 56 18.45 -1.80 9.46
C GLN A 56 18.10 -0.64 8.54
N PHE A 57 17.54 -0.91 7.36
CA PHE A 57 17.33 0.11 6.32
C PHE A 57 15.86 0.27 5.91
N ILE A 58 15.09 -0.81 5.91
CA ILE A 58 13.66 -0.77 5.58
C ILE A 58 12.87 -0.29 6.78
N LEU A 59 12.50 0.99 6.75
CA LEU A 59 11.73 1.63 7.82
C LEU A 59 10.22 1.43 7.67
N LYS A 60 9.74 1.19 6.46
CA LYS A 60 8.32 1.07 6.15
C LYS A 60 8.10 0.24 4.88
N LEU A 61 7.14 -0.67 4.93
CA LEU A 61 6.63 -1.38 3.76
C LEU A 61 5.13 -1.19 3.68
N VAL A 62 4.69 -0.74 2.52
CA VAL A 62 3.29 -0.54 2.18
C VAL A 62 2.96 -1.56 1.10
N PRO A 63 2.00 -2.47 1.33
CA PRO A 63 1.57 -3.39 0.29
C PRO A 63 0.87 -2.60 -0.81
N ILE A 64 1.15 -2.90 -2.07
CA ILE A 64 0.53 -2.28 -3.25
C ILE A 64 -0.12 -3.40 -4.05
N GLN A 65 -1.45 -3.41 -4.11
CA GLN A 65 -2.23 -4.48 -4.73
C GLN A 65 -2.41 -4.27 -6.24
N GLU A 66 -2.45 -3.01 -6.68
CA GLU A 66 -2.57 -2.67 -8.11
C GLU A 66 -1.74 -1.43 -8.45
N VAL A 67 -1.28 -1.32 -9.69
CA VAL A 67 -0.57 -0.13 -10.19
C VAL A 67 -1.18 0.33 -11.50
N LEU A 68 -1.80 1.52 -11.48
CA LEU A 68 -2.40 2.14 -12.66
C LEU A 68 -1.64 3.41 -13.07
N GLU A 69 -1.90 3.90 -14.29
CA GLU A 69 -1.51 5.27 -14.62
C GLU A 69 -2.30 6.27 -13.76
N THR A 70 -1.71 7.42 -13.46
CA THR A 70 -2.37 8.45 -12.66
C THR A 70 -3.41 9.19 -13.48
N ASN A 71 -4.59 8.60 -13.58
CA ASN A 71 -5.78 9.13 -14.23
C ASN A 71 -6.97 9.01 -13.27
N LEU A 72 -7.64 10.12 -12.94
CA LEU A 72 -8.68 10.10 -11.91
C LEU A 72 -9.87 9.21 -12.26
N GLN A 73 -10.24 9.14 -13.54
CA GLN A 73 -11.34 8.31 -14.01
C GLN A 73 -10.99 6.83 -13.90
N GLU A 74 -9.78 6.43 -14.28
CA GLU A 74 -9.31 5.05 -14.14
C GLU A 74 -9.20 4.64 -12.66
N LEU A 75 -8.71 5.53 -11.81
CA LEU A 75 -8.64 5.29 -10.36
C LEU A 75 -10.03 5.12 -9.75
N SER A 76 -10.99 5.98 -10.11
CA SER A 76 -12.37 5.86 -9.62
C SER A 76 -13.00 4.55 -10.08
N ALA A 77 -12.90 4.21 -11.37
CA ALA A 77 -13.44 2.97 -11.92
C ALA A 77 -12.87 1.72 -11.23
N PHE A 78 -11.54 1.65 -11.06
CA PHE A 78 -10.91 0.54 -10.36
C PHE A 78 -11.41 0.40 -8.92
N ILE A 79 -11.54 1.50 -8.19
CA ILE A 79 -12.02 1.47 -6.81
C ILE A 79 -13.48 1.00 -6.76
N GLN A 80 -14.33 1.47 -7.67
CA GLN A 80 -15.71 1.02 -7.81
C GLN A 80 -15.84 -0.48 -8.05
N GLU A 81 -15.01 -1.02 -8.95
CA GLU A 81 -14.97 -2.44 -9.29
C GLU A 81 -14.47 -3.33 -8.14
N ASN A 82 -13.84 -2.74 -7.12
CA ASN A 82 -13.25 -3.43 -5.98
C ASN A 82 -13.98 -3.13 -4.65
N MET A 83 -15.19 -2.55 -4.70
CA MET A 83 -15.94 -2.16 -3.50
C MET A 83 -16.44 -3.33 -2.66
N GLU A 84 -16.47 -4.55 -3.19
CA GLU A 84 -16.73 -5.79 -2.46
C GLU A 84 -15.68 -6.10 -1.40
N LYS A 85 -14.46 -5.52 -1.50
CA LYS A 85 -13.40 -5.63 -0.49
C LYS A 85 -13.68 -4.84 0.79
N ILE A 86 -14.66 -3.94 0.73
CA ILE A 86 -15.22 -3.24 1.87
C ILE A 86 -16.59 -3.91 2.09
N GLY A 87 -17.00 -4.13 3.33
CA GLY A 87 -18.34 -4.64 3.66
C GLY A 87 -19.42 -3.55 3.55
N PRO A 88 -20.69 -3.90 3.30
CA PRO A 88 -21.80 -2.92 3.20
C PRO A 88 -21.96 -2.03 4.43
N SER A 89 -21.61 -2.53 5.61
CA SER A 89 -21.65 -1.79 6.88
C SER A 89 -20.27 -1.28 7.34
N GLU A 90 -19.21 -1.62 6.61
CA GLU A 90 -17.87 -1.16 6.92
C GLU A 90 -17.68 0.29 6.46
N SER A 91 -16.95 1.02 7.28
CA SER A 91 -16.50 2.37 7.03
C SER A 91 -15.14 2.39 6.33
N PHE A 92 -14.85 3.48 5.61
CA PHE A 92 -13.56 3.66 4.98
C PHE A 92 -13.01 5.08 5.10
N LYS A 93 -11.72 5.22 4.84
CA LYS A 93 -11.12 6.51 4.48
C LYS A 93 -10.15 6.38 3.32
N ILE A 94 -10.01 7.47 2.58
CA ILE A 94 -9.02 7.59 1.50
C ILE A 94 -7.77 8.25 2.06
N VAL A 95 -6.60 7.64 1.82
CA VAL A 95 -5.29 8.20 2.18
C VAL A 95 -4.46 8.37 0.92
N VAL A 96 -4.22 9.63 0.55
CA VAL A 96 -3.40 9.99 -0.61
C VAL A 96 -1.98 10.37 -0.18
N ARG A 97 -0.98 9.69 -0.74
CA ARG A 97 0.44 10.06 -0.63
C ARG A 97 0.95 10.41 -2.02
N LYS A 98 1.46 11.64 -2.17
CA LYS A 98 1.90 12.17 -3.47
C LYS A 98 3.39 12.45 -3.43
N ARG A 99 4.11 12.05 -4.47
CA ARG A 99 5.51 12.38 -4.67
C ARG A 99 5.73 12.80 -6.12
N ARG A 100 6.29 14.00 -6.31
CA ARG A 100 6.58 14.57 -7.64
C ARG A 100 5.35 14.71 -8.54
N VAL A 101 4.22 15.11 -7.96
CA VAL A 101 2.95 15.36 -8.65
C VAL A 101 2.31 16.62 -8.11
N ASN A 102 1.75 17.45 -9.00
CA ASN A 102 1.04 18.69 -8.67
C ASN A 102 -0.49 18.52 -8.82
N LEU A 103 -1.06 17.58 -8.07
CA LEU A 103 -2.51 17.37 -7.93
C LEU A 103 -2.89 17.70 -6.49
N HIS A 104 -4.04 18.32 -6.23
CA HIS A 104 -4.50 18.49 -4.85
C HIS A 104 -5.09 17.18 -4.33
N SER A 105 -4.83 16.88 -3.06
CA SER A 105 -5.33 15.62 -2.48
C SER A 105 -6.85 15.63 -2.37
N ILE A 106 -7.43 16.80 -2.13
CA ILE A 106 -8.88 16.98 -2.01
C ILE A 106 -9.58 16.64 -3.32
N ASP A 107 -9.10 17.15 -4.46
CA ASP A 107 -9.64 16.83 -5.78
C ASP A 107 -9.65 15.32 -6.06
N ILE A 108 -8.56 14.63 -5.69
CA ILE A 108 -8.46 13.16 -5.85
C ILE A 108 -9.48 12.45 -4.94
N ILE A 109 -9.59 12.89 -3.69
CA ILE A 109 -10.50 12.29 -2.71
C ILE A 109 -11.95 12.49 -3.15
N ASP A 110 -12.34 13.71 -3.53
CA ASP A 110 -13.70 14.05 -3.94
C ASP A 110 -14.11 13.27 -5.18
N GLU A 111 -13.22 13.19 -6.17
CA GLU A 111 -13.49 12.48 -7.43
C GLU A 111 -13.64 10.97 -7.24
N ILE A 112 -12.92 10.38 -6.29
CA ILE A 112 -13.03 8.95 -5.99
C ILE A 112 -14.22 8.67 -5.06
N ALA A 113 -14.43 9.50 -4.04
CA ALA A 113 -15.43 9.28 -3.01
C ALA A 113 -16.86 9.47 -3.51
N LYS A 114 -17.08 10.33 -4.53
CA LYS A 114 -18.42 10.66 -5.03
C LYS A 114 -19.24 9.45 -5.48
N ASP A 115 -18.58 8.41 -5.95
CA ASP A 115 -19.21 7.21 -6.50
C ASP A 115 -19.29 6.07 -5.47
N ILE A 116 -18.70 6.22 -4.27
CA ILE A 116 -18.60 5.15 -3.28
C ILE A 116 -19.81 5.16 -2.33
N ASN A 117 -20.65 4.13 -2.43
CA ASN A 117 -21.78 3.95 -1.52
C ASN A 117 -21.39 3.23 -0.21
N ARG A 118 -20.47 3.82 0.58
CA ARG A 118 -20.05 3.33 1.90
C ARG A 118 -19.85 4.46 2.90
N ASN A 119 -19.90 4.12 4.18
CA ASN A 119 -19.72 5.10 5.25
C ASN A 119 -18.29 5.60 5.29
N VAL A 120 -18.09 6.90 5.47
CA VAL A 120 -16.77 7.51 5.65
C VAL A 120 -16.50 7.70 7.15
N ASP A 121 -15.38 7.19 7.64
CA ASP A 121 -14.86 7.45 8.98
C ASP A 121 -13.38 7.86 8.88
N LEU A 122 -13.08 9.12 9.17
CA LEU A 122 -11.72 9.67 9.03
C LEU A 122 -10.81 9.27 10.19
N ASP A 123 -11.39 8.97 11.35
CA ASP A 123 -10.69 8.73 12.60
C ASP A 123 -10.38 7.25 12.77
N ASN A 124 -11.40 6.39 12.74
CA ASN A 124 -11.29 4.95 12.95
C ASN A 124 -12.04 4.12 11.90
N PRO A 125 -11.60 4.15 10.64
CA PRO A 125 -12.22 3.35 9.58
C PRO A 125 -11.93 1.87 9.73
N ASP A 126 -12.83 1.04 9.20
CA ASP A 126 -12.60 -0.40 9.03
C ASP A 126 -11.59 -0.66 7.90
N LYS A 127 -11.69 0.11 6.81
CA LYS A 127 -10.83 -0.03 5.62
C LYS A 127 -10.15 1.29 5.22
N ILE A 128 -8.96 1.19 4.65
CA ILE A 128 -8.17 2.32 4.16
C ILE A 128 -7.92 2.11 2.68
N ILE A 129 -8.54 2.95 1.84
CA ILE A 129 -8.19 3.06 0.43
C ILE A 129 -6.93 3.93 0.35
N ARG A 130 -5.79 3.31 0.06
CA ARG A 130 -4.48 3.96 0.03
C ARG A 130 -4.04 4.18 -1.40
N LEU A 131 -3.69 5.42 -1.72
CA LEU A 131 -3.14 5.82 -3.01
C LEU A 131 -1.69 6.33 -2.82
N GLU A 132 -0.73 5.64 -3.41
CA GLU A 132 0.68 6.04 -3.46
C GLU A 132 1.02 6.54 -4.88
N ILE A 133 0.91 7.85 -5.09
CA ILE A 133 1.11 8.49 -6.39
C ILE A 133 2.57 8.91 -6.55
N ILE A 134 3.22 8.41 -7.61
CA ILE A 134 4.62 8.69 -7.95
C ILE A 134 4.71 9.03 -9.45
N GLY A 135 4.89 10.31 -9.76
CA GLY A 135 4.96 10.76 -11.16
C GLY A 135 3.67 10.43 -11.90
N LYS A 136 3.74 9.53 -12.89
CA LYS A 136 2.60 9.12 -13.72
C LYS A 136 1.91 7.83 -13.28
N TYR A 137 2.33 7.23 -12.17
CA TYR A 137 1.78 5.97 -11.67
C TYR A 137 1.19 6.13 -10.28
N THR A 138 0.13 5.38 -10.03
CA THR A 138 -0.54 5.29 -8.73
C THR A 138 -0.58 3.84 -8.27
N GLY A 139 0.08 3.54 -7.15
CA GLY A 139 -0.13 2.28 -6.44
C GLY A 139 -1.38 2.36 -5.57
N ILE A 140 -2.23 1.34 -5.63
CA ILE A 140 -3.53 1.28 -4.95
C ILE A 140 -3.57 0.06 -4.02
N SER A 141 -4.15 0.27 -2.84
CA SER A 141 -4.39 -0.80 -1.87
C SER A 141 -5.66 -0.52 -1.06
N ILE A 142 -6.45 -1.55 -0.76
CA ILE A 142 -7.57 -1.48 0.18
C ILE A 142 -7.16 -2.29 1.40
N LEU A 143 -6.84 -1.59 2.50
CA LEU A 143 -6.14 -2.16 3.64
C LEU A 143 -6.94 -2.08 4.93
N GLU A 144 -6.78 -3.08 5.78
CA GLU A 144 -7.22 -3.05 7.18
C GLU A 144 -6.16 -2.42 8.09
N LYS A 145 -6.59 -2.09 9.30
CA LYS A 145 -5.69 -1.61 10.35
C LYS A 145 -4.58 -2.64 10.59
N GLY A 146 -3.34 -2.18 10.53
CA GLY A 146 -2.19 -3.04 10.77
C GLY A 146 -1.66 -3.78 9.53
N GLN A 147 -2.23 -3.62 8.34
CA GLN A 147 -1.66 -4.25 7.12
C GLN A 147 -0.50 -3.45 6.49
N ILE A 148 0.01 -2.43 7.19
CA ILE A 148 1.25 -1.73 6.84
C ILE A 148 2.31 -2.10 7.87
N PHE A 149 3.52 -2.39 7.40
CA PHE A 149 4.68 -2.52 8.26
C PHE A 149 5.39 -1.17 8.40
N SER A 150 5.74 -0.79 9.62
CA SER A 150 6.61 0.34 9.90
C SER A 150 7.46 0.04 11.12
N LEU A 151 8.77 0.19 11.00
CA LEU A 151 9.70 0.21 12.12
C LEU A 151 9.45 1.53 12.86
N GLY A 152 8.79 1.46 14.02
CA GLY A 152 8.24 2.65 14.67
C GLY A 152 9.28 3.75 14.92
N ARG A 153 8.99 4.96 14.44
CA ARG A 153 8.86 6.05 15.39
C ARG A 153 7.41 6.08 15.82
N LYS A 154 7.14 5.97 17.13
CA LYS A 154 5.94 6.58 17.70
C LYS A 154 5.98 8.04 17.26
N ILE A 155 5.17 8.40 16.28
CA ILE A 155 4.84 9.81 16.06
C ILE A 155 3.66 10.02 17.00
N PHE A 156 3.98 10.60 18.16
CA PHE A 156 2.99 11.15 19.09
C PHE A 156 2.15 12.21 18.39
#